data_AF-A0A3M0XG65-F1
#
_entry.id   AF-A0A3M0XG65-F1
#
_cell.length_a   1.000
_cell.length_b   1.000
_cell.length_c   1.000
_cell.angle_alpha   90.00
_cell.angle_beta   90.00
_cell.angle_gamma   90.00
#
_symmetry.space_group_name_H-M   'P 1'
#
loop_
_entity.id
_entity.type
_entity.pdbx_description
1 polymer ?
#
loop_
_entity_poly.entity_id
_entity_poly.type
_entity_poly.pdbx_seq_one_letter_code
_entity_poly.pdbx_strand_id
1 'polypeptide(L)'
;MVRIARLFGFCLVLLILLPEGLAQQAYGKGSYGVSGYSGGGGGGSSRASDVYKYTSQILRNLRAGDEGVFSFMGPFSIRAVNIRVRRDLYSPRVEIEKIKPTHGLNAIPRPEGVVYDYELVKSGFGDDFVDGVTIAFRIRSDWLKKNNLTSRDVLLKVYEGEWVDLDTVFIRESQGYSYFEAYSSKLGSFAISAVRRSENKAGRAMPASGPQDDLKEEVSGSTVASFKEPELADFGAYEPLRVDELSEEHSALDNLLIVMILLFSVCAISVGVYRIKRRSAGS
;
A
#
# COMPACT_ATOMS: atom_id res chain seq x y z
N MET A 1 -67.90 15.09 4.38
CA MET A 1 -66.93 15.56 5.40
C MET A 1 -65.67 14.68 5.23
N VAL A 2 -64.73 15.01 4.36
CA VAL A 2 -63.66 16.04 4.48
C VAL A 2 -62.43 15.51 5.24
N ARG A 3 -61.30 15.43 4.49
CA ARG A 3 -59.86 15.34 4.88
C ARG A 3 -59.40 13.97 5.39
N ILE A 4 -58.30 13.36 4.93
CA ILE A 4 -56.97 13.93 4.64
C ILE A 4 -56.36 13.24 3.42
N ALA A 5 -56.06 14.05 2.40
CA ALA A 5 -55.13 13.76 1.32
C ALA A 5 -53.80 14.48 1.61
N ARG A 6 -52.73 14.01 0.95
CA ARG A 6 -51.39 14.61 0.79
C ARG A 6 -50.31 14.08 1.74
N LEU A 7 -49.49 13.16 1.21
CA LEU A 7 -48.01 13.16 1.29
C LEU A 7 -47.44 11.92 0.56
N PHE A 8 -47.82 11.75 -0.71
CA PHE A 8 -47.12 10.88 -1.65
C PHE A 8 -46.97 11.67 -2.94
N GLY A 9 -45.75 12.11 -3.22
CA GLY A 9 -45.42 12.88 -4.42
C GLY A 9 -44.63 14.15 -4.12
N PHE A 10 -43.38 14.02 -3.64
CA PHE A 10 -42.39 15.09 -3.70
C PHE A 10 -40.97 14.52 -3.47
N CYS A 11 -40.51 13.60 -4.34
CA CYS A 11 -39.07 13.39 -4.55
C CYS A 11 -38.77 12.65 -5.87
N LEU A 12 -39.55 12.93 -6.91
CA LEU A 12 -39.28 12.42 -8.26
C LEU A 12 -39.54 13.52 -9.31
N VAL A 13 -39.10 14.75 -9.03
CA VAL A 13 -38.93 15.82 -10.03
C VAL A 13 -37.85 16.78 -9.54
N LEU A 14 -36.61 16.32 -9.45
CA LEU A 14 -35.43 17.19 -9.27
C LEU A 14 -34.22 16.59 -9.99
N LEU A 15 -34.37 16.33 -11.30
CA LEU A 15 -33.27 15.83 -12.12
C LEU A 15 -33.28 16.33 -13.58
N ILE A 16 -34.06 17.38 -13.90
CA ILE A 16 -34.01 17.99 -15.23
C ILE A 16 -34.17 19.50 -15.05
N LEU A 17 -33.25 20.25 -15.67
CA LEU A 17 -33.09 21.72 -15.73
C LEU A 17 -31.91 22.26 -14.91
N LEU A 18 -30.69 22.07 -15.43
CA LEU A 18 -29.60 23.04 -15.25
C LEU A 18 -29.25 23.63 -16.63
N PRO A 19 -29.17 24.97 -16.76
CA PRO A 19 -28.84 25.64 -18.00
C PRO A 19 -27.32 25.59 -18.28
N GLU A 20 -26.98 25.44 -19.56
CA GLU A 20 -25.63 25.69 -20.06
C GLU A 20 -25.28 27.18 -19.95
N GLY A 21 -24.05 27.47 -19.54
CA GLY A 21 -23.39 28.73 -19.85
C GLY A 21 -22.91 29.57 -18.68
N LEU A 22 -21.68 30.09 -18.86
CA LEU A 22 -21.00 31.16 -18.13
C LEU A 22 -20.12 30.74 -16.93
N ALA A 23 -18.93 30.25 -17.24
CA ALA A 23 -17.77 30.38 -16.37
C ALA A 23 -16.75 31.34 -17.00
N GLN A 24 -16.81 32.62 -16.61
CA GLN A 24 -15.72 33.56 -16.82
C GLN A 24 -15.76 34.70 -15.81
N GLN A 25 -14.79 34.70 -14.89
CA GLN A 25 -14.04 35.84 -14.30
C GLN A 25 -13.39 35.35 -12.99
N ALA A 26 -12.06 35.21 -12.95
CA ALA A 26 -11.08 36.27 -12.71
C ALA A 26 -11.05 36.73 -11.24
N TYR A 27 -10.11 36.14 -10.49
CA TYR A 27 -9.54 36.63 -9.24
C TYR A 27 -8.23 35.83 -9.06
N GLY A 28 -7.05 36.34 -8.77
CA GLY A 28 -6.51 37.64 -8.45
C GLY A 28 -5.08 37.35 -7.97
N LYS A 29 -4.09 38.06 -8.51
CA LYS A 29 -2.65 37.90 -8.27
C LYS A 29 -2.30 37.81 -6.77
N GLY A 30 -1.52 36.80 -6.41
CA GLY A 30 -0.71 36.74 -5.19
C GLY A 30 0.63 36.07 -5.52
N SER A 31 1.65 36.89 -5.76
CA SER A 31 3.00 36.48 -6.15
C SER A 31 3.81 36.14 -4.90
N TYR A 32 4.21 34.88 -4.76
CA TYR A 32 5.34 34.48 -3.93
C TYR A 32 6.23 33.60 -4.81
N GLY A 33 7.37 34.15 -5.21
CA GLY A 33 8.33 33.47 -6.05
C GLY A 33 8.95 32.30 -5.31
N VAL A 34 8.83 31.10 -5.88
CA VAL A 34 9.74 29.99 -5.59
C VAL A 34 10.35 29.58 -6.93
N SER A 35 11.67 29.69 -6.96
CA SER A 35 12.58 29.34 -8.04
C SER A 35 12.31 27.93 -8.57
N GLY A 36 12.13 27.85 -9.89
CA GLY A 36 11.91 26.61 -10.60
C GLY A 36 13.15 25.73 -10.68
N TYR A 37 12.91 24.42 -10.57
CA TYR A 37 13.76 23.41 -11.21
C TYR A 37 13.04 22.95 -12.46
N SER A 38 13.65 23.19 -13.62
CA SER A 38 13.23 22.66 -14.91
C SER A 38 13.61 21.17 -15.00
N GLY A 39 12.63 20.29 -14.84
CA GLY A 39 12.75 18.89 -15.22
C GLY A 39 12.38 18.75 -16.69
N GLY A 40 13.37 18.47 -17.54
CA GLY A 40 13.21 18.34 -18.98
C GLY A 40 12.19 17.27 -19.39
N GLY A 41 11.23 17.66 -20.23
CA GLY A 41 10.30 16.76 -20.89
C GLY A 41 11.00 16.03 -22.04
N GLY A 42 11.39 14.78 -21.80
CA GLY A 42 11.77 13.84 -22.85
C GLY A 42 10.51 13.23 -23.48
N GLY A 43 10.28 13.50 -24.76
CA GLY A 43 9.25 12.84 -25.55
C GLY A 43 9.62 11.41 -25.91
N GLY A 44 8.63 10.54 -26.06
CA GLY A 44 8.83 9.25 -26.73
C GLY A 44 7.87 8.12 -26.34
N SER A 45 7.07 7.71 -27.33
CA SER A 45 6.45 6.39 -27.50
C SER A 45 5.23 6.06 -26.63
N SER A 46 4.07 6.09 -27.29
CA SER A 46 2.84 5.41 -26.90
C SER A 46 3.04 3.88 -26.91
N ARG A 47 3.73 3.37 -25.90
CA ARG A 47 3.60 1.98 -25.47
C ARG A 47 2.30 1.86 -24.67
N ALA A 48 1.54 0.79 -24.89
CA ALA A 48 0.50 0.41 -23.94
C ALA A 48 1.16 0.40 -22.55
N SER A 49 0.70 1.25 -21.63
CA SER A 49 1.39 1.42 -20.36
C SER A 49 1.40 0.08 -19.62
N ASP A 50 2.60 -0.42 -19.29
CA ASP A 50 2.77 -1.60 -18.44
C ASP A 50 2.28 -1.32 -17.00
N VAL A 51 2.09 -0.05 -16.67
CA VAL A 51 1.45 0.41 -15.44
C VAL A 51 -0.07 0.25 -15.55
N TYR A 52 -0.67 -0.46 -14.60
CA TYR A 52 -2.12 -0.67 -14.58
C TYR A 52 -2.81 -0.18 -13.30
N LYS A 53 -2.02 0.19 -12.27
CA LYS A 53 -2.50 0.91 -11.07
C LYS A 53 -1.45 1.95 -10.67
N TYR A 54 -1.92 3.08 -10.17
CA TYR A 54 -1.10 4.22 -9.77
C TYR A 54 -1.74 4.92 -8.57
N THR A 55 -0.93 5.35 -7.60
CA THR A 55 -1.35 6.30 -6.57
C THR A 55 -0.15 7.09 -6.06
N SER A 56 -0.41 8.20 -5.37
CA SER A 56 0.63 9.05 -4.78
C SER A 56 0.21 9.56 -3.42
N GLN A 57 1.17 9.71 -2.52
CA GLN A 57 0.98 10.35 -1.23
C GLN A 57 1.92 11.54 -1.07
N ILE A 58 1.44 12.54 -0.33
CA ILE A 58 2.17 13.74 0.01
C ILE A 58 2.10 13.89 1.53
N LEU A 59 3.23 14.14 2.17
CA LEU A 59 3.28 14.49 3.58
C LEU A 59 3.48 15.99 3.74
N ARG A 60 3.29 16.47 4.97
CA ARG A 60 3.74 17.80 5.39
C ARG A 60 5.27 17.87 5.38
N ASN A 61 5.82 19.05 5.60
CA ASN A 61 7.26 19.25 5.71
C ASN A 61 7.88 18.33 6.77
N LEU A 62 9.02 17.73 6.42
CA LEU A 62 9.84 16.89 7.28
C LEU A 62 11.21 17.56 7.43
N ARG A 63 11.76 17.59 8.63
CA ARG A 63 13.09 18.11 8.91
C ARG A 63 14.14 17.01 8.84
N ALA A 64 15.39 17.40 8.69
CA ALA A 64 16.51 16.47 8.87
C ALA A 64 16.41 15.74 10.24
N GLY A 65 16.54 14.42 10.21
CA GLY A 65 16.36 13.52 11.36
C GLY A 65 14.94 12.98 11.55
N ASP A 66 13.93 13.55 10.88
CA ASP A 66 12.55 13.06 10.98
C ASP A 66 12.38 11.73 10.20
N GLU A 67 11.33 10.98 10.56
CA GLU A 67 10.84 9.84 9.79
C GLU A 67 9.52 10.19 9.10
N GLY A 68 9.39 9.82 7.82
CA GLY A 68 8.21 10.07 6.99
C GLY A 68 7.59 8.77 6.52
N VAL A 69 6.32 8.51 6.86
CA VAL A 69 5.61 7.28 6.48
C VAL A 69 4.59 7.57 5.38
N PHE A 70 4.83 7.03 4.19
CA PHE A 70 3.89 7.04 3.07
C PHE A 70 3.13 5.72 3.04
N SER A 71 1.80 5.74 3.17
CA SER A 71 0.95 4.55 3.27
C SER A 71 0.17 4.29 1.99
N PHE A 72 0.18 3.06 1.47
CA PHE A 72 -0.49 2.73 0.22
C PHE A 72 -1.63 1.73 0.47
N MET A 73 -2.80 2.04 -0.08
CA MET A 73 -4.04 1.26 0.08
C MET A 73 -4.54 0.68 -1.24
N GLY A 74 -5.55 -0.20 -1.18
CA GLY A 74 -6.11 -0.83 -2.37
C GLY A 74 -5.22 -1.97 -2.89
N PRO A 75 -4.96 -2.04 -4.20
CA PRO A 75 -4.38 -3.22 -4.84
C PRO A 75 -2.86 -3.36 -4.63
N PHE A 76 -2.19 -2.42 -3.97
CA PHE A 76 -0.73 -2.45 -3.80
C PHE A 76 -0.30 -3.45 -2.72
N SER A 77 0.80 -4.15 -3.03
CA SER A 77 1.45 -5.12 -2.16
C SER A 77 2.37 -4.41 -1.19
N ILE A 78 3.09 -3.37 -1.62
CA ILE A 78 3.72 -2.41 -0.72
C ILE A 78 2.62 -1.62 -0.02
N ARG A 79 2.70 -1.58 1.30
CA ARG A 79 1.72 -0.97 2.21
C ARG A 79 2.23 0.29 2.84
N ALA A 80 3.54 0.38 3.07
CA ALA A 80 4.15 1.61 3.50
C ALA A 80 5.60 1.72 3.02
N VAL A 81 6.03 2.97 2.85
CA VAL A 81 7.42 3.35 2.63
C VAL A 81 7.75 4.34 3.73
N ASN A 82 8.60 3.93 4.68
CA ASN A 82 9.14 4.80 5.71
C ASN A 82 10.51 5.31 5.25
N ILE A 83 10.71 6.62 5.25
CA ILE A 83 11.99 7.25 4.94
C ILE A 83 12.58 7.91 6.19
N ARG A 84 13.89 7.76 6.38
CA ARG A 84 14.64 8.60 7.32
C ARG A 84 15.23 9.78 6.58
N VAL A 85 14.87 10.99 7.00
CA VAL A 85 15.20 12.21 6.26
C VAL A 85 16.59 12.73 6.65
N ARG A 86 17.48 12.90 5.68
CA ARG A 86 18.83 13.48 5.87
C ARG A 86 18.81 15.01 5.79
N ARG A 87 17.94 15.57 4.96
CA ARG A 87 17.82 17.03 4.71
C ARG A 87 16.36 17.43 4.66
N ASP A 88 16.06 18.65 5.08
CA ASP A 88 14.70 19.19 5.10
C ASP A 88 13.97 18.98 3.76
N LEU A 89 12.77 18.40 3.84
CA LEU A 89 11.87 18.12 2.73
C LEU A 89 10.61 18.96 2.88
N TYR A 90 10.27 19.72 1.85
CA TYR A 90 9.05 20.51 1.80
C TYR A 90 7.99 19.79 0.96
N SER A 91 6.86 19.46 1.59
CA SER A 91 5.76 18.71 0.97
C SER A 91 6.23 17.48 0.16
N PRO A 92 7.01 16.54 0.76
CA PRO A 92 7.56 15.42 0.01
C PRO A 92 6.46 14.54 -0.55
N ARG A 93 6.64 14.12 -1.80
CA ARG A 93 5.73 13.24 -2.54
C ARG A 93 6.41 11.90 -2.82
N VAL A 94 5.68 10.81 -2.62
CA VAL A 94 6.04 9.47 -3.07
C VAL A 94 4.89 8.89 -3.89
N GLU A 95 5.23 8.31 -5.03
CA GLU A 95 4.32 7.72 -6.00
C GLU A 95 4.59 6.23 -6.09
N ILE A 96 3.54 5.41 -6.24
CA ILE A 96 3.67 3.99 -6.45
C ILE A 96 2.86 3.55 -7.68
N GLU A 97 3.53 2.75 -8.52
CA GLU A 97 2.98 2.22 -9.76
C GLU A 97 3.05 0.70 -9.73
N LYS A 98 1.93 0.04 -10.06
CA LYS A 98 1.88 -1.42 -10.18
C LYS A 98 2.06 -1.81 -11.64
N ILE A 99 3.02 -2.69 -11.90
CA ILE A 99 3.47 -3.05 -13.25
C ILE A 99 3.01 -4.46 -13.58
N LYS A 100 2.53 -4.68 -14.81
CA LYS A 100 2.08 -6.00 -15.26
C LYS A 100 3.22 -7.03 -15.21
N PRO A 101 3.00 -8.21 -14.63
CA PRO A 101 4.00 -9.28 -14.58
C PRO A 101 4.46 -9.78 -15.95
N THR A 102 3.58 -9.77 -16.96
CA THR A 102 3.85 -10.29 -18.32
C THR A 102 4.81 -9.43 -19.14
N HIS A 103 4.99 -8.16 -18.77
CA HIS A 103 5.86 -7.23 -19.48
C HIS A 103 6.93 -6.62 -18.57
N GLY A 104 7.11 -7.19 -17.36
CA GLY A 104 7.96 -6.67 -16.29
C GLY A 104 9.15 -5.95 -16.87
N LEU A 105 8.99 -4.63 -16.99
CA LEU A 105 9.83 -3.69 -17.72
C LEU A 105 10.59 -4.39 -18.86
N ASN A 106 10.11 -4.45 -20.11
CA ASN A 106 10.73 -5.23 -21.21
C ASN A 106 12.27 -5.06 -21.42
N ALA A 107 12.92 -4.11 -20.73
CA ALA A 107 14.36 -3.89 -20.63
C ALA A 107 15.04 -4.40 -19.33
N ILE A 108 14.30 -4.90 -18.34
CA ILE A 108 14.76 -5.38 -17.04
C ILE A 108 14.57 -6.90 -17.01
N PRO A 109 15.64 -7.66 -16.76
CA PRO A 109 15.56 -9.11 -16.63
C PRO A 109 14.51 -9.53 -15.59
N ARG A 110 13.97 -10.74 -15.69
CA ARG A 110 13.14 -11.29 -14.62
C ARG A 110 14.03 -11.64 -13.40
N PRO A 111 13.65 -11.31 -12.16
CA PRO A 111 14.37 -11.76 -10.98
C PRO A 111 14.25 -13.27 -10.82
N GLU A 112 15.21 -13.85 -10.12
CA GLU A 112 15.18 -15.26 -9.72
C GLU A 112 13.93 -15.57 -8.87
N GLY A 113 13.37 -16.76 -9.08
CA GLY A 113 12.25 -17.28 -8.29
C GLY A 113 10.88 -17.07 -8.90
N VAL A 114 9.86 -17.37 -8.10
CA VAL A 114 8.47 -17.11 -8.46
C VAL A 114 8.13 -15.69 -8.04
N VAL A 115 7.81 -14.85 -9.02
CA VAL A 115 7.47 -13.44 -8.79
C VAL A 115 5.99 -13.32 -8.43
N TYR A 116 5.73 -12.66 -7.30
CA TYR A 116 4.39 -12.29 -6.86
C TYR A 116 3.94 -10.98 -7.54
N ASP A 117 4.82 -9.98 -7.58
CA ASP A 117 4.45 -8.64 -8.01
C ASP A 117 5.65 -7.76 -8.41
N TYR A 118 5.36 -6.73 -9.20
CA TYR A 118 6.29 -5.65 -9.51
C TYR A 118 5.66 -4.30 -9.18
N GLU A 119 6.35 -3.51 -8.36
CA GLU A 119 5.90 -2.17 -7.97
C GLU A 119 7.08 -1.19 -8.07
N LEU A 120 6.83 -0.06 -8.74
CA LEU A 120 7.80 1.02 -8.89
C LEU A 120 7.44 2.14 -7.93
N VAL A 121 8.37 2.50 -7.05
CA VAL A 121 8.24 3.61 -6.12
C VAL A 121 9.11 4.77 -6.59
N LYS A 122 8.51 5.93 -6.82
CA LYS A 122 9.19 7.17 -7.23
C LYS A 122 9.04 8.22 -6.15
N SER A 123 10.06 9.06 -5.96
CA SER A 123 10.00 10.23 -5.10
C SER A 123 10.07 11.53 -5.90
N GLY A 124 9.45 12.58 -5.37
CA GLY A 124 9.63 13.95 -5.84
C GLY A 124 10.91 14.62 -5.32
N PHE A 125 11.78 13.87 -4.66
CA PHE A 125 13.04 14.31 -4.07
C PHE A 125 14.17 13.33 -4.44
N GLY A 126 15.41 13.80 -4.42
CA GLY A 126 16.58 12.98 -4.73
C GLY A 126 16.98 12.03 -3.59
N ASP A 127 17.70 10.96 -3.94
CA ASP A 127 18.18 9.95 -2.97
C ASP A 127 19.13 10.57 -1.92
N ASP A 128 19.75 11.70 -2.20
CA ASP A 128 20.63 12.42 -1.27
C ASP A 128 19.89 13.06 -0.08
N PHE A 129 18.55 13.14 -0.14
CA PHE A 129 17.68 13.66 0.92
C PHE A 129 17.31 12.62 1.97
N VAL A 130 17.62 11.33 1.76
CA VAL A 130 17.25 10.25 2.68
C VAL A 130 18.47 9.45 3.13
N ASP A 131 18.45 9.00 4.39
CA ASP A 131 19.48 8.13 4.97
C ASP A 131 19.19 6.65 4.76
N GLY A 132 17.92 6.31 4.60
CA GLY A 132 17.48 4.94 4.35
C GLY A 132 15.97 4.88 4.20
N VAL A 133 15.52 3.74 3.66
CA VAL A 133 14.12 3.46 3.37
C VAL A 133 13.76 2.10 3.94
N THR A 134 12.70 2.03 4.72
CA THR A 134 12.08 0.77 5.14
C THR A 134 10.77 0.58 4.37
N ILE A 135 10.66 -0.53 3.66
CA ILE A 135 9.50 -0.87 2.83
C ILE A 135 8.70 -1.96 3.55
N ALA A 136 7.49 -1.63 3.95
CA ALA A 136 6.55 -2.60 4.51
C ALA A 136 5.64 -3.10 3.39
N PHE A 137 5.56 -4.41 3.20
CA PHE A 137 4.75 -5.03 2.15
C PHE A 137 4.05 -6.29 2.65
N ARG A 138 3.10 -6.78 1.86
CA ARG A 138 2.35 -7.99 2.16
C ARG A 138 2.13 -8.84 0.91
N ILE A 139 1.97 -10.13 1.13
CA ILE A 139 1.59 -11.11 0.11
C ILE A 139 0.42 -11.95 0.61
N ARG A 140 -0.43 -12.43 -0.30
CA ARG A 140 -1.52 -13.33 0.10
C ARG A 140 -0.95 -14.68 0.52
N SER A 141 -1.37 -15.18 1.69
CA SER A 141 -0.89 -16.46 2.23
C SER A 141 -1.26 -17.65 1.36
N ASP A 142 -2.37 -17.59 0.61
CA ASP A 142 -2.78 -18.64 -0.31
C ASP A 142 -1.86 -18.74 -1.54
N TRP A 143 -1.28 -17.63 -2.00
CA TRP A 143 -0.30 -17.63 -3.08
C TRP A 143 0.96 -18.39 -2.67
N LEU A 144 1.44 -18.19 -1.44
CA LEU A 144 2.57 -18.97 -0.90
C LEU A 144 2.25 -20.47 -0.91
N LYS A 145 1.09 -20.86 -0.35
CA LYS A 145 0.64 -22.25 -0.28
C LYS A 145 0.51 -22.87 -1.66
N LYS A 146 -0.11 -22.18 -2.62
CA LYS A 146 -0.29 -22.65 -4.00
C LYS A 146 1.04 -22.90 -4.72
N ASN A 147 2.09 -22.17 -4.36
CA ASN A 147 3.41 -22.33 -4.94
C ASN A 147 4.35 -23.22 -4.09
N ASN A 148 3.85 -23.87 -3.04
CA ASN A 148 4.64 -24.68 -2.09
C ASN A 148 5.81 -23.90 -1.45
N LEU A 149 5.56 -22.64 -1.09
CA LEU A 149 6.51 -21.72 -0.47
C LEU A 149 6.07 -21.34 0.94
N THR A 150 7.02 -20.87 1.74
CA THR A 150 6.79 -20.35 3.10
C THR A 150 7.24 -18.89 3.19
N SER A 151 6.91 -18.21 4.29
CA SER A 151 7.36 -16.83 4.51
C SER A 151 8.88 -16.68 4.51
N ARG A 152 9.64 -17.74 4.80
CA ARG A 152 11.12 -17.72 4.79
C ARG A 152 11.72 -17.64 3.39
N ASP A 153 10.95 -18.01 2.38
CA ASP A 153 11.38 -18.03 0.98
C ASP A 153 11.18 -16.67 0.30
N VAL A 154 10.49 -15.73 0.95
CA VAL A 154 10.10 -14.43 0.40
C VAL A 154 11.23 -13.42 0.53
N LEU A 155 11.46 -12.68 -0.55
CA LEU A 155 12.42 -11.59 -0.63
C LEU A 155 11.81 -10.41 -1.39
N LEU A 156 12.03 -9.21 -0.87
CA LEU A 156 11.93 -7.99 -1.67
C LEU A 156 13.25 -7.79 -2.40
N LYS A 157 13.19 -7.50 -3.70
CA LYS A 157 14.36 -7.20 -4.53
C LYS A 157 14.25 -5.81 -5.11
N VAL A 158 15.35 -5.08 -5.18
CA VAL A 158 15.45 -3.79 -5.87
C VAL A 158 16.26 -3.96 -7.16
N TYR A 159 15.88 -3.26 -8.23
CA TYR A 159 16.64 -3.28 -9.47
C TYR A 159 17.63 -2.12 -9.56
N GLU A 160 18.91 -2.44 -9.68
CA GLU A 160 20.02 -1.48 -9.78
C GLU A 160 20.94 -1.79 -10.97
N GLY A 161 20.34 -2.14 -12.11
CA GLY A 161 21.06 -2.75 -13.26
C GLY A 161 21.11 -4.27 -13.16
N GLU A 162 21.03 -4.80 -11.95
CA GLU A 162 20.72 -6.18 -11.62
C GLU A 162 19.75 -6.25 -10.43
N TRP A 163 19.13 -7.40 -10.21
CA TRP A 163 18.27 -7.59 -9.05
C TRP A 163 19.09 -7.87 -7.81
N VAL A 164 18.97 -6.97 -6.82
CA VAL A 164 19.63 -7.08 -5.53
C VAL A 164 18.61 -7.49 -4.47
N ASP A 165 18.93 -8.54 -3.73
CA ASP A 165 18.11 -9.00 -2.60
C ASP A 165 18.21 -8.01 -1.44
N LEU A 166 17.06 -7.56 -0.93
CA LEU A 166 17.00 -6.74 0.26
C LEU A 166 16.84 -7.63 1.49
N ASP A 167 17.41 -7.17 2.62
CA ASP A 167 17.24 -7.84 3.90
C ASP A 167 15.77 -7.80 4.30
N THR A 168 15.09 -8.94 4.12
CA THR A 168 13.64 -9.07 4.22
C THR A 168 13.29 -9.84 5.48
N VAL A 169 12.54 -9.18 6.37
CA VAL A 169 12.12 -9.73 7.66
C VAL A 169 10.63 -10.02 7.62
N PHE A 170 10.26 -11.24 7.99
CA PHE A 170 8.86 -11.59 8.23
C PHE A 170 8.40 -10.99 9.56
N ILE A 171 7.27 -10.28 9.54
CA ILE A 171 6.74 -9.60 10.73
C ILE A 171 5.62 -10.41 11.36
N ARG A 172 4.59 -10.77 10.58
CA ARG A 172 3.43 -11.54 11.07
C ARG A 172 2.58 -12.06 9.93
N GLU A 173 1.71 -13.01 10.23
CA GLU A 173 0.59 -13.40 9.37
C GLU A 173 -0.72 -12.91 9.99
N SER A 174 -1.59 -12.29 9.19
CA SER A 174 -2.89 -11.81 9.65
C SER A 174 -3.85 -11.61 8.47
N GLN A 175 -5.14 -11.87 8.69
CA GLN A 175 -6.20 -11.62 7.70
C GLN A 175 -5.94 -12.24 6.30
N GLY A 176 -5.29 -13.40 6.24
CA GLY A 176 -4.95 -14.08 4.99
C GLY A 176 -3.75 -13.48 4.23
N TYR A 177 -2.98 -12.62 4.87
CA TYR A 177 -1.74 -12.04 4.35
C TYR A 177 -0.55 -12.32 5.26
N SER A 178 0.60 -12.53 4.65
CA SER A 178 1.90 -12.49 5.34
C SER A 178 2.53 -11.11 5.13
N TYR A 179 2.96 -10.49 6.22
CA TYR A 179 3.51 -9.13 6.27
C TYR A 179 5.02 -9.16 6.48
N PHE A 180 5.71 -8.29 5.78
CA PHE A 180 7.17 -8.23 5.73
C PHE A 180 7.65 -6.79 5.76
N GLU A 181 8.89 -6.61 6.20
CA GLU A 181 9.64 -5.36 6.07
C GLU A 181 10.96 -5.64 5.40
N ALA A 182 11.44 -4.70 4.58
CA ALA A 182 12.75 -4.77 3.98
C ALA A 182 13.43 -3.41 4.00
N TYR A 183 14.73 -3.40 4.30
CA TYR A 183 15.54 -2.20 4.25
C TYR A 183 16.13 -1.99 2.85
N SER A 184 16.05 -0.76 2.34
CA SER A 184 16.64 -0.33 1.08
C SER A 184 17.39 0.99 1.30
N SER A 185 18.50 1.18 0.59
CA SER A 185 19.22 2.46 0.58
C SER A 185 18.49 3.54 -0.23
N LYS A 186 17.66 3.15 -1.20
CA LYS A 186 16.99 4.05 -2.14
C LYS A 186 15.62 3.53 -2.60
N LEU A 187 14.87 4.38 -3.28
CA LEU A 187 13.62 4.03 -3.95
C LEU A 187 13.88 3.57 -5.39
N GLY A 188 12.92 2.89 -6.01
CA GLY A 188 13.07 2.41 -7.38
C GLY A 188 12.09 1.31 -7.76
N SER A 189 12.52 0.48 -8.71
CA SER A 189 11.75 -0.69 -9.15
C SER A 189 11.96 -1.85 -8.19
N PHE A 190 10.87 -2.33 -7.59
CA PHE A 190 10.87 -3.46 -6.68
C PHE A 190 10.15 -4.67 -7.29
N ALA A 191 10.66 -5.85 -6.98
CA ALA A 191 10.00 -7.11 -7.22
C ALA A 191 9.81 -7.86 -5.91
N ILE A 192 8.59 -8.32 -5.67
CA ILE A 192 8.30 -9.25 -4.58
C ILE A 192 8.39 -10.65 -5.18
N SER A 193 9.36 -11.43 -4.71
CA SER A 193 9.63 -12.77 -5.24
C SER A 193 9.85 -13.76 -4.11
N ALA A 194 9.76 -15.04 -4.45
CA ALA A 194 10.09 -16.09 -3.52
C ALA A 194 10.91 -17.18 -4.19
N VAL A 195 12.02 -17.54 -3.55
CA VAL A 195 12.98 -18.56 -3.98
C VAL A 195 13.10 -19.55 -2.85
N ARG A 196 12.82 -20.83 -3.13
CA ARG A 196 12.96 -21.88 -2.14
C ARG A 196 14.43 -21.98 -1.73
N ARG A 197 14.73 -21.60 -0.48
CA ARG A 197 16.10 -21.66 0.01
C ARG A 197 16.36 -23.12 0.41
N SER A 198 17.21 -23.84 -0.34
CA SER A 198 17.78 -25.07 0.18
C SER A 198 18.62 -24.73 1.41
N GLU A 199 18.63 -25.58 2.44
CA GLU A 199 19.27 -25.33 3.74
C GLU A 199 20.78 -25.02 3.67
N ASN A 200 21.40 -25.06 2.48
CA ASN A 200 22.83 -24.83 2.25
C ASN A 200 23.26 -23.36 2.09
N LYS A 201 22.39 -22.36 2.28
CA LYS A 201 22.80 -20.94 2.23
C LYS A 201 22.49 -20.13 3.49
N ALA A 202 22.42 -20.80 4.65
CA ALA A 202 22.40 -20.17 5.99
C ALA A 202 23.81 -20.09 6.62
N GLY A 203 24.85 -19.91 5.79
CA GLY A 203 26.26 -19.89 6.19
C GLY A 203 26.81 -18.50 6.51
N ARG A 204 26.02 -17.61 7.12
CA ARG A 204 26.59 -16.44 7.84
C ARG A 204 26.08 -16.50 9.28
N ALA A 205 26.86 -17.21 10.07
CA ALA A 205 26.64 -17.42 11.49
C ALA A 205 26.54 -16.09 12.24
N MET A 206 25.48 -15.94 13.03
CA MET A 206 25.58 -15.25 14.32
C MET A 206 26.59 -16.04 15.17
N PRO A 207 27.65 -15.43 15.74
CA PRO A 207 28.46 -16.13 16.72
C PRO A 207 27.75 -16.06 18.08
N ALA A 208 27.32 -17.21 18.58
CA ALA A 208 27.00 -17.42 19.99
C ALA A 208 27.84 -18.59 20.54
N SER A 209 28.67 -18.23 21.54
CA SER A 209 29.25 -19.03 22.62
C SER A 209 30.21 -20.21 22.32
N GLY A 210 31.50 -19.98 22.61
CA GLY A 210 32.35 -20.70 23.58
C GLY A 210 32.81 -22.14 23.27
N PRO A 211 34.13 -22.40 23.37
CA PRO A 211 34.59 -23.25 24.49
C PRO A 211 35.59 -22.55 25.43
N GLN A 212 35.45 -22.83 26.74
CA GLN A 212 36.42 -22.55 27.81
C GLN A 212 37.71 -23.36 27.59
N ASP A 213 38.87 -22.72 27.81
CA ASP A 213 39.99 -23.30 28.55
C ASP A 213 40.91 -22.19 29.08
N ASP A 214 40.88 -22.05 30.41
CA ASP A 214 41.91 -21.66 31.37
C ASP A 214 43.23 -20.99 30.90
N LEU A 215 43.40 -19.70 31.23
CA LEU A 215 44.66 -19.16 31.74
C LEU A 215 44.38 -18.06 32.79
N LYS A 216 44.97 -18.26 33.98
CA LYS A 216 44.94 -17.34 35.13
C LYS A 216 46.08 -16.33 35.00
N GLU A 217 45.82 -15.04 35.15
CA GLU A 217 46.74 -14.11 35.84
C GLU A 217 46.01 -12.85 36.34
N GLU A 218 46.38 -12.42 37.55
CA GLU A 218 45.75 -11.39 38.37
C GLU A 218 46.12 -9.94 38.00
N VAL A 219 45.10 -9.08 38.08
CA VAL A 219 45.07 -7.75 38.76
C VAL A 219 45.75 -6.52 38.12
N SER A 220 44.93 -5.53 37.77
CA SER A 220 45.05 -4.15 38.29
C SER A 220 43.86 -3.25 37.89
N GLY A 221 42.92 -3.08 38.83
CA GLY A 221 42.35 -1.78 39.25
C GLY A 221 41.47 -0.94 38.31
N SER A 222 40.22 -0.74 38.76
CA SER A 222 39.42 0.52 38.70
C SER A 222 38.85 0.93 37.33
N THR A 223 37.58 1.28 37.09
CA THR A 223 36.33 1.43 37.86
C THR A 223 35.24 1.48 36.78
N VAL A 224 34.21 0.63 36.84
CA VAL A 224 33.01 0.79 36.00
C VAL A 224 31.80 0.79 36.91
N ALA A 225 31.16 1.96 36.97
CA ALA A 225 29.94 2.20 37.70
C ALA A 225 28.83 1.27 37.21
N SER A 226 28.16 0.65 38.18
CA SER A 226 26.93 -0.10 38.07
C SER A 226 25.88 0.63 37.22
N PHE A 227 25.70 0.20 35.96
CA PHE A 227 24.53 0.55 35.17
C PHE A 227 23.45 -0.48 35.45
N LYS A 228 22.48 -0.09 36.29
CA LYS A 228 21.30 -0.85 36.66
C LYS A 228 20.41 -0.98 35.42
N GLU A 229 20.11 -2.21 35.03
CA GLU A 229 19.15 -2.54 33.98
C GLU A 229 17.81 -1.81 34.25
N PRO A 230 17.27 -1.06 33.27
CA PRO A 230 16.00 -0.37 33.48
C PRO A 230 14.89 -1.40 33.61
N GLU A 231 14.33 -1.42 34.82
CA GLU A 231 13.14 -2.16 35.22
C GLU A 231 11.99 -1.85 34.27
N LEU A 232 11.52 -2.89 33.60
CA LEU A 232 10.40 -2.89 32.66
C LEU A 232 9.09 -2.64 33.42
N ALA A 233 8.79 -1.39 33.73
CA ALA A 233 7.50 -0.99 34.28
C ALA A 233 7.13 0.41 33.78
N ASP A 234 6.03 0.44 33.00
CA ASP A 234 5.15 1.57 32.66
C ASP A 234 4.96 1.78 31.15
N PHE A 235 4.56 0.71 30.45
CA PHE A 235 3.65 0.87 29.33
C PHE A 235 2.27 0.50 29.85
N GLY A 236 1.51 1.54 30.18
CA GLY A 236 0.13 1.43 30.62
C GLY A 236 -0.65 0.45 29.74
N ALA A 237 -1.47 -0.34 30.42
CA ALA A 237 -2.44 -1.25 29.83
C ALA A 237 -3.16 -0.56 28.66
N TYR A 238 -2.84 -1.00 27.44
CA TYR A 238 -3.73 -0.76 26.31
C TYR A 238 -4.97 -1.61 26.59
N GLU A 239 -6.07 -0.96 27.00
CA GLU A 239 -7.37 -1.60 26.91
C GLU A 239 -7.56 -2.06 25.46
N PRO A 240 -7.83 -3.34 25.20
CA PRO A 240 -8.16 -3.78 23.86
C PRO A 240 -9.43 -3.05 23.44
N LEU A 241 -9.32 -2.21 22.42
CA LEU A 241 -10.50 -1.63 21.76
C LEU A 241 -11.43 -2.78 21.39
N ARG A 242 -12.60 -2.75 22.01
CA ARG A 242 -13.68 -3.72 21.86
C ARG A 242 -13.97 -3.93 20.37
N VAL A 243 -13.72 -5.14 19.88
CA VAL A 243 -13.81 -5.51 18.46
C VAL A 243 -15.27 -5.77 18.02
N ASP A 244 -16.25 -5.20 18.72
CA ASP A 244 -17.67 -5.49 18.48
C ASP A 244 -18.34 -4.50 17.50
N GLU A 245 -17.65 -3.45 17.03
CA GLU A 245 -18.27 -2.36 16.27
C GLU A 245 -17.84 -2.25 14.78
N LEU A 246 -17.33 -3.33 14.17
CA LEU A 246 -16.93 -3.33 12.75
C LEU A 246 -17.49 -4.49 11.90
N SER A 247 -18.37 -5.33 12.47
CA SER A 247 -19.03 -6.40 11.68
C SER A 247 -20.42 -6.02 11.13
N GLU A 248 -21.00 -4.88 11.52
CA GLU A 248 -22.33 -4.49 11.03
C GLU A 248 -22.31 -3.78 9.66
N GLU A 249 -21.23 -3.10 9.27
CA GLU A 249 -21.20 -2.37 7.99
C GLU A 249 -21.11 -3.28 6.76
N HIS A 250 -20.41 -4.41 6.84
CA HIS A 250 -20.29 -5.33 5.69
C HIS A 250 -21.59 -6.11 5.41
N SER A 251 -22.46 -6.31 6.42
CA SER A 251 -23.76 -6.97 6.25
C SER A 251 -24.80 -6.04 5.58
N ALA A 252 -24.73 -4.73 5.83
CA ALA A 252 -25.67 -3.77 5.27
C ALA A 252 -25.55 -3.64 3.74
N LEU A 253 -24.32 -3.67 3.19
CA LEU A 253 -24.09 -3.60 1.75
C LEU A 253 -24.50 -4.88 1.01
N ASP A 254 -24.25 -6.05 1.61
CA ASP A 254 -24.66 -7.33 1.03
C ASP A 254 -26.19 -7.48 1.01
N ASN A 255 -26.88 -7.04 2.07
CA ASN A 255 -28.34 -7.00 2.13
C ASN A 255 -28.93 -5.99 1.14
N LEU A 256 -28.31 -4.82 0.98
CA LEU A 256 -28.74 -3.81 0.00
C LEU A 256 -28.61 -4.33 -1.43
N LEU A 257 -27.51 -5.02 -1.75
CA LEU A 257 -27.28 -5.61 -3.06
C LEU A 257 -28.30 -6.71 -3.37
N ILE A 258 -28.64 -7.55 -2.39
CA ILE A 258 -29.69 -8.57 -2.52
C ILE A 258 -31.06 -7.93 -2.77
N VAL A 259 -31.42 -6.86 -2.04
CA VAL A 259 -32.68 -6.13 -2.22
C VAL A 259 -32.74 -5.47 -3.61
N MET A 260 -31.63 -4.89 -4.09
CA MET A 260 -31.56 -4.31 -5.44
C MET A 260 -31.80 -5.37 -6.52
N ILE A 261 -31.17 -6.55 -6.41
CA ILE A 261 -31.35 -7.66 -7.35
C ILE A 261 -32.81 -8.14 -7.38
N LEU A 262 -33.45 -8.27 -6.21
CA LEU A 262 -34.86 -8.65 -6.12
C LEU A 262 -35.77 -7.61 -6.78
N LEU A 263 -35.54 -6.31 -6.54
CA LEU A 263 -36.31 -5.25 -7.18
C LEU A 263 -36.15 -5.26 -8.71
N PHE A 264 -34.94 -5.45 -9.24
CA PHE A 264 -34.72 -5.57 -10.68
C PHE A 264 -35.43 -6.79 -11.27
N SER A 265 -35.45 -7.92 -10.56
CA SER A 265 -36.15 -9.13 -11.00
C SER A 265 -37.66 -8.91 -11.10
N VAL A 266 -38.28 -8.24 -10.12
CA VAL A 266 -39.71 -7.92 -10.11
C VAL A 266 -40.06 -6.90 -11.20
N CYS A 267 -39.20 -5.91 -11.42
CA CYS A 267 -39.34 -4.97 -12.54
C CYS A 267 -39.25 -5.67 -13.90
N ALA A 268 -38.34 -6.62 -14.08
CA ALA A 268 -38.23 -7.37 -15.34
C ALA A 268 -39.47 -8.24 -15.60
N ILE A 269 -39.98 -8.93 -14.58
CA ILE A 269 -41.20 -9.75 -14.68
C ILE A 269 -42.42 -8.89 -14.99
N SER A 270 -42.59 -7.76 -14.29
CA SER A 270 -43.72 -6.84 -14.53
C SER A 270 -43.69 -6.23 -15.93
N VAL A 271 -42.51 -5.85 -16.45
CA VAL A 271 -42.35 -5.40 -17.85
C VAL A 271 -42.63 -6.53 -18.83
N GLY A 272 -42.22 -7.76 -18.54
CA GLY A 272 -42.51 -8.95 -19.34
C GLY A 272 -44.02 -9.21 -19.46
N VAL A 273 -44.72 -9.24 -18.32
CA VAL A 273 -46.17 -9.43 -18.25
C VAL A 273 -46.92 -8.29 -18.95
N TYR A 274 -46.47 -7.04 -18.76
CA TYR A 274 -47.06 -5.89 -19.44
C TYR A 274 -46.90 -5.98 -20.97
N ARG A 275 -45.71 -6.41 -21.45
CA ARG A 275 -45.47 -6.62 -22.88
C ARG A 275 -46.32 -7.75 -23.46
N ILE A 276 -46.52 -8.85 -22.73
CA ILE A 276 -47.37 -9.96 -23.15
C ILE A 276 -48.84 -9.52 -23.23
N LYS A 277 -49.33 -8.81 -22.20
CA LYS A 277 -50.71 -8.29 -22.18
C LYS A 277 -50.97 -7.27 -23.28
N ARG A 278 -49.99 -6.40 -23.59
CA ARG A 278 -50.07 -5.45 -24.71
C ARG A 278 -50.12 -6.15 -26.07
N ARG A 279 -49.41 -7.28 -26.24
CA ARG A 279 -49.48 -8.09 -27.48
C ARG A 279 -50.83 -8.79 -27.64
N SER A 280 -51.46 -9.22 -26.53
CA SER A 280 -52.77 -9.87 -26.56
C SER A 280 -53.94 -8.90 -26.79
N ALA A 281 -53.78 -7.62 -26.50
CA ALA A 281 -54.83 -6.60 -26.68
C ALA A 281 -54.77 -5.88 -28.04
N GLY A 282 -53.81 -6.24 -28.89
CA GLY A 282 -53.62 -5.71 -30.24
C GLY A 282 -53.90 -6.70 -31.37
N SER A 283 -54.49 -7.85 -31.04
CA SER A 283 -55.08 -8.83 -31.96
C SER A 283 -56.59 -8.88 -31.73
#